data_AF-A0A821EJQ8-F1
#
_entry.id   AF-A0A821EJQ8-F1
#
_cell.length_a   1.000
_cell.length_b   1.000
_cell.length_c   1.000
_cell.angle_alpha   90.00
_cell.angle_beta   90.00
_cell.angle_gamma   90.00
#
_symmetry.space_group_name_H-M   'P 1'
#
loop_
_entity.id
_entity.type
_entity.pdbx_description
1 polymer ?
#
loop_
_entity_poly.entity_id
_entity_poly.type
_entity_poly.pdbx_seq_one_letter_code
_entity_poly.pdbx_strand_id
1 'polypeptide(L)'
;MQAPQFCLTTSRSYLFIFIYRVYFINESTSLQDNDYLLNVVQNTTNFVLDTESAYKSNIPALIQIYFLHSSHLESPLLLVEIQYLLDHSSTLFSKFKKLFHLIFNPKSDLHSWGPLTNELRRFFSCSLFTFPIIAITHNLQGQLKSWFNKWIESYYSSSTTAASTTTDDIVIINAASYDPTFLLPTRLMNERKMYSHESSSLQGGVSVGVGLDLCG
;
A
#
# COMPACT_ATOMS: atom_id res chain seq x y z
N MET A 1 -35.56 23.59 -26.15
CA MET A 1 -34.25 23.29 -25.53
C MET A 1 -34.40 22.02 -24.72
N GLN A 2 -33.81 20.91 -25.19
CA GLN A 2 -33.81 19.62 -24.47
C GLN A 2 -32.62 19.59 -23.51
N ALA A 3 -32.85 19.18 -22.26
CA ALA A 3 -31.79 18.97 -21.28
C ALA A 3 -30.92 17.76 -21.70
N PRO A 4 -29.60 17.80 -21.47
CA PRO A 4 -28.72 16.67 -21.78
C PRO A 4 -29.04 15.50 -20.86
N GLN A 5 -29.44 14.37 -21.45
CA GLN A 5 -29.48 13.08 -20.77
C GLN A 5 -28.05 12.58 -20.59
N PHE A 6 -27.53 12.68 -19.36
CA PHE A 6 -26.32 11.97 -18.97
C PHE A 6 -26.65 10.48 -18.84
N CYS A 7 -26.23 9.70 -19.83
CA CYS A 7 -26.23 8.25 -19.75
C CYS A 7 -25.04 7.83 -18.88
N LEU A 8 -25.28 7.61 -17.59
CA LEU A 8 -24.30 6.97 -16.71
C LEU A 8 -24.28 5.48 -17.10
N THR A 9 -23.37 5.11 -17.99
CA THR A 9 -23.02 3.70 -18.22
C THR A 9 -22.43 3.15 -16.93
N THR A 10 -23.20 2.35 -16.21
CA THR A 10 -22.74 1.56 -15.07
C THR A 10 -21.71 0.56 -15.57
N SER A 11 -20.44 0.97 -15.57
CA SER A 11 -19.30 0.06 -15.66
C SER A 11 -19.51 -1.02 -14.59
N ARG A 12 -19.63 -2.28 -15.02
CA ARG A 12 -19.69 -3.41 -14.09
C ARG A 12 -18.34 -3.47 -13.41
N SER A 13 -18.25 -2.93 -12.20
CA SER A 13 -17.10 -3.05 -11.33
C SER A 13 -16.86 -4.53 -11.04
N TYR A 14 -15.93 -5.15 -11.76
CA TYR A 14 -15.47 -6.48 -11.43
C TYR A 14 -14.78 -6.38 -10.07
N LEU A 15 -15.37 -7.01 -9.05
CA LEU A 15 -14.77 -7.15 -7.73
C LEU A 15 -13.53 -8.05 -7.88
N PHE A 16 -12.37 -7.44 -8.02
CA PHE A 16 -11.11 -8.16 -7.94
C PHE A 16 -10.89 -8.53 -6.48
N ILE A 17 -11.18 -9.78 -6.14
CA ILE A 17 -10.73 -10.37 -4.87
C ILE A 17 -9.22 -10.57 -5.04
N PHE A 18 -8.44 -9.69 -4.44
CA PHE A 18 -7.00 -9.89 -4.35
C PHE A 18 -6.72 -11.03 -3.37
N ILE A 19 -6.29 -12.17 -3.90
CA ILE A 19 -5.76 -13.26 -3.10
C ILE A 19 -4.26 -13.01 -2.94
N TYR A 20 -3.75 -13.16 -1.73
CA TYR A 20 -2.32 -13.01 -1.48
C TYR A 20 -1.76 -14.20 -0.73
N ARG A 21 -0.53 -14.57 -1.10
CA ARG A 21 0.26 -15.56 -0.39
C ARG A 21 1.24 -14.86 0.52
N VAL A 22 1.13 -15.13 1.82
CA VAL A 22 2.00 -14.53 2.83
C VAL A 22 3.32 -15.29 2.91
N TYR A 23 4.42 -14.55 2.81
CA TYR A 23 5.78 -15.04 3.01
C TYR A 23 6.40 -14.33 4.20
N PHE A 24 6.70 -15.08 5.26
CA PHE A 24 7.46 -14.57 6.40
C PHE A 24 8.95 -14.68 6.11
N ILE A 25 9.62 -13.53 6.06
CA ILE A 25 11.04 -13.40 5.76
C ILE A 25 11.79 -13.18 7.06
N ASN A 26 12.47 -14.23 7.52
CA ASN A 26 13.25 -14.28 8.75
C ASN A 26 14.31 -15.40 8.66
N GLU A 27 14.94 -15.74 9.78
CA GLU A 27 15.96 -16.78 9.85
C GLU A 27 15.49 -18.20 9.48
N SER A 28 14.18 -18.46 9.55
CA SER A 28 13.60 -19.77 9.23
C SER A 28 13.16 -19.89 7.76
N THR A 29 13.27 -18.82 6.97
CA THR A 29 12.85 -18.84 5.56
C THR A 29 13.64 -19.87 4.76
N SER A 30 12.93 -20.74 4.04
CA SER A 30 13.56 -21.78 3.24
C SER A 30 14.29 -21.18 2.03
N LEU A 31 15.36 -21.84 1.58
CA LEU A 31 16.03 -21.46 0.32
C LEU A 31 15.09 -21.54 -0.88
N GLN A 32 14.15 -22.49 -0.87
CA GLN A 32 13.16 -22.68 -1.93
C GLN A 32 12.19 -21.50 -2.03
N ASP A 33 11.67 -20.99 -0.90
CA ASP A 33 10.79 -19.81 -0.90
C ASP A 33 11.54 -18.58 -1.41
N ASN A 34 12.81 -18.44 -1.03
CA ASN A 34 13.63 -17.32 -1.50
C ASN A 34 13.92 -17.41 -3.00
N ASP A 35 14.22 -18.60 -3.52
CA ASP A 35 14.42 -18.81 -4.96
C ASP A 35 13.14 -18.55 -5.76
N TYR A 36 11.98 -18.95 -5.22
CA TYR A 36 10.68 -18.60 -5.79
C TYR A 36 10.47 -17.08 -5.82
N LEU A 37 10.67 -16.38 -4.69
CA LEU A 37 10.50 -14.93 -4.60
C LEU A 37 11.45 -14.17 -5.53
N LEU A 38 12.70 -14.63 -5.66
CA LEU A 38 13.69 -14.10 -6.60
C LEU A 38 13.27 -14.28 -8.06
N ASN A 39 12.53 -15.33 -8.40
CA ASN A 39 11.97 -15.52 -9.73
C ASN A 39 10.75 -14.62 -9.96
N VAL A 40 9.88 -14.47 -8.97
CA VAL A 40 8.68 -13.62 -9.09
C VAL A 40 9.06 -12.14 -9.19
N VAL A 41 9.98 -11.65 -8.36
CA VAL A 41 10.39 -10.24 -8.36
C VAL A 41 10.99 -9.80 -9.70
N GLN A 42 11.64 -10.70 -10.44
CA GLN A 42 12.21 -10.38 -11.76
C GLN A 42 11.16 -9.98 -12.79
N ASN A 43 9.93 -10.47 -12.62
CA ASN A 43 8.81 -10.18 -13.50
C ASN A 43 7.85 -9.14 -12.91
N THR A 44 8.15 -8.61 -11.72
CA THR A 44 7.31 -7.64 -11.02
C THR A 44 7.97 -6.28 -11.02
N THR A 45 7.24 -5.25 -11.43
CA THR A 45 7.72 -3.86 -11.40
C THR A 45 6.96 -2.99 -10.40
N ASN A 46 5.79 -3.39 -9.93
CA ASN A 46 4.95 -2.57 -9.07
C ASN A 46 4.89 -3.17 -7.65
N PHE A 47 5.12 -2.34 -6.63
CA PHE A 47 5.15 -2.78 -5.24
C PHE A 47 4.46 -1.77 -4.32
N VAL A 48 3.73 -2.27 -3.32
CA VAL A 48 3.24 -1.45 -2.20
C VAL A 48 4.08 -1.76 -0.97
N LEU A 49 4.54 -0.72 -0.29
CA LEU A 49 5.39 -0.82 0.88
C LEU A 49 4.72 -0.14 2.08
N ASP A 50 4.82 -0.83 3.20
CA ASP A 50 4.46 -0.31 4.50
C ASP A 50 5.50 -0.75 5.53
N THR A 51 5.65 0.04 6.59
CA THR A 51 6.62 -0.23 7.64
C THR A 51 6.02 -0.06 9.02
N GLU A 52 6.40 -0.96 9.93
CA GLU A 52 5.96 -0.88 11.32
C GLU A 52 7.17 -0.78 12.25
N SER A 53 7.02 0.07 13.27
CA SER A 53 8.00 0.23 14.35
C SER A 53 7.43 -0.34 15.64
N ALA A 54 8.28 -0.89 16.50
CA ALA A 54 7.87 -1.34 17.83
C ALA A 54 7.37 -0.16 18.67
N TYR A 55 6.14 -0.24 19.18
CA TYR A 55 5.45 0.87 19.85
C TYR A 55 6.27 1.56 20.95
N LYS A 56 6.90 0.78 21.85
CA LYS A 56 7.57 1.33 23.04
C LYS A 56 8.96 1.91 22.76
N SER A 57 9.70 1.29 21.84
CA SER A 57 11.11 1.61 21.59
C SER A 57 11.31 2.38 20.30
N ASN A 58 10.27 2.48 19.46
CA ASN A 58 10.29 3.08 18.15
C ASN A 58 11.38 2.48 17.23
N ILE A 59 11.76 1.23 17.50
CA ILE A 59 12.75 0.45 16.76
C ILE A 59 12.07 -0.19 15.54
N PRO A 60 12.73 -0.24 14.37
CA PRO A 60 12.27 -1.03 13.23
C PRO A 60 11.80 -2.43 13.63
N ALA A 61 10.59 -2.81 13.24
CA ALA A 61 10.05 -4.13 13.57
C ALA A 61 9.75 -4.93 12.30
N LEU A 62 9.04 -4.34 11.34
CA LEU A 62 8.53 -5.05 10.17
C LEU A 62 8.58 -4.17 8.93
N ILE A 63 8.98 -4.76 7.81
CA ILE A 63 8.71 -4.21 6.47
C ILE A 63 7.70 -5.11 5.80
N GLN A 64 6.65 -4.52 5.25
CA GLN A 64 5.62 -5.21 4.49
C GLN A 64 5.76 -4.81 3.02
N ILE A 65 5.85 -5.80 2.14
CA ILE A 65 5.99 -5.55 0.69
C ILE A 65 4.97 -6.39 -0.04
N TYR A 66 4.01 -5.73 -0.67
CA TYR A 66 3.03 -6.37 -1.52
C TYR A 66 3.43 -6.24 -2.99
N PHE A 67 3.42 -7.37 -3.69
CA PHE A 67 3.78 -7.43 -5.10
C PHE A 67 2.50 -7.17 -5.92
N LEU A 68 2.47 -6.11 -6.71
CA LEU A 68 1.33 -5.83 -7.57
C LEU A 68 1.54 -6.52 -8.92
N HIS A 69 0.87 -7.66 -9.10
CA HIS A 69 0.93 -8.42 -10.35
C HIS A 69 -0.41 -8.36 -11.09
N SER A 70 -0.44 -7.73 -12.26
CA SER A 70 -1.66 -7.56 -13.05
C SER A 70 -2.21 -8.88 -13.62
N SER A 71 -1.35 -9.87 -13.83
CA SER A 71 -1.70 -11.13 -14.48
C SER A 71 -1.85 -12.35 -13.56
N HIS A 72 -1.68 -12.20 -12.24
CA HIS A 72 -1.76 -13.34 -11.31
C HIS A 72 -2.93 -13.17 -10.34
N LEU A 73 -3.69 -14.27 -10.19
CA LEU A 73 -4.79 -14.37 -9.22
C LEU A 73 -4.30 -14.29 -7.77
N GLU A 74 -3.05 -14.71 -7.52
CA GLU A 74 -2.43 -14.71 -6.20
C GLU A 74 -1.10 -13.96 -6.25
N SER A 75 -1.00 -12.89 -5.45
CA SER A 75 0.20 -12.05 -5.39
C SER A 75 0.95 -12.22 -4.07
N PRO A 76 2.30 -12.28 -4.08
CA PRO A 76 3.06 -12.37 -2.83
C PRO A 76 2.89 -11.15 -1.92
N LEU A 77 2.73 -11.41 -0.62
CA LEU A 77 2.88 -10.43 0.46
C LEU A 77 4.05 -10.86 1.35
N LEU A 78 5.12 -10.06 1.36
CA LEU A 78 6.29 -10.32 2.18
C LEU A 78 6.15 -9.57 3.50
N LEU A 79 6.38 -10.30 4.58
CA LEU A 79 6.45 -9.78 5.94
C LEU A 79 7.88 -10.01 6.44
N VAL A 80 8.69 -8.94 6.44
CA VAL A 80 10.13 -9.00 6.75
C VAL A 80 10.36 -8.55 8.17
N GLU A 81 10.63 -9.51 9.05
CA GLU A 81 10.81 -9.27 10.47
C GLU A 81 12.26 -8.87 10.77
N ILE A 82 12.48 -7.59 11.06
CA ILE A 82 13.83 -7.02 11.12
C ILE A 82 14.66 -7.60 12.27
N GLN A 83 14.03 -7.88 13.40
CA GLN A 83 14.72 -8.40 14.59
C GLN A 83 15.17 -9.85 14.44
N TYR A 84 14.65 -10.56 13.43
CA TYR A 84 14.96 -11.96 13.14
C TYR A 84 15.68 -12.11 11.79
N LEU A 85 16.33 -11.04 11.32
CA LEU A 85 17.23 -11.11 10.17
C LEU A 85 18.50 -11.89 10.54
N LEU A 86 18.97 -12.69 9.60
CA LEU A 86 20.16 -13.50 9.77
C LEU A 86 21.43 -12.66 9.82
N ASP A 87 22.52 -13.30 10.26
CA ASP A 87 23.86 -12.74 10.13
C ASP A 87 24.16 -12.37 8.67
N HIS A 88 24.83 -11.23 8.50
CA HIS A 88 25.20 -10.64 7.22
C HIS A 88 26.13 -11.54 6.40
N SER A 89 26.85 -12.45 7.07
CA SER A 89 27.72 -13.45 6.43
C SER A 89 26.95 -14.62 5.81
N SER A 90 25.67 -14.81 6.15
CA SER A 90 24.90 -15.97 5.72
C SER A 90 24.51 -15.91 4.24
N THR A 91 24.53 -17.07 3.58
CA THR A 91 24.05 -17.22 2.18
C THR A 91 22.61 -16.76 2.03
N LEU A 92 21.77 -17.01 3.04
CA LEU A 92 20.36 -16.63 3.02
C LEU A 92 20.17 -15.11 3.10
N PHE A 93 20.97 -14.42 3.93
CA PHE A 93 20.99 -12.95 3.95
C PHE A 93 21.44 -12.36 2.60
N SER A 94 22.45 -12.95 1.95
CA SER A 94 22.86 -12.54 0.60
C SER A 94 21.72 -12.64 -0.42
N LYS A 95 20.91 -13.70 -0.35
CA LYS A 95 19.71 -13.83 -1.20
C LYS A 95 18.64 -12.78 -0.85
N PHE A 96 18.40 -12.47 0.43
CA PHE A 96 17.50 -11.39 0.81
C PHE A 96 17.98 -10.04 0.29
N LYS A 97 19.27 -9.74 0.40
CA LYS A 97 19.86 -8.52 -0.15
C LYS A 97 19.68 -8.45 -1.67
N LYS A 98 19.83 -9.57 -2.38
CA LYS A 98 19.54 -9.66 -3.81
C LYS A 98 18.06 -9.41 -4.12
N LEU A 99 17.14 -9.99 -3.34
CA LEU A 99 15.70 -9.79 -3.47
C LEU A 99 15.34 -8.31 -3.31
N PHE A 100 15.81 -7.67 -2.24
CA PHE A 100 15.62 -6.24 -2.01
C PHE A 100 16.27 -5.39 -3.10
N HIS A 101 17.46 -5.72 -3.56
CA HIS A 101 18.07 -5.01 -4.69
C HIS A 101 17.20 -5.05 -5.95
N LEU A 102 16.51 -6.17 -6.21
CA LEU A 102 15.55 -6.29 -7.31
C LEU A 102 14.25 -5.53 -7.03
N ILE A 103 13.78 -5.43 -5.79
CA ILE A 103 12.59 -4.61 -5.46
C ILE A 103 12.93 -3.12 -5.64
N PHE A 104 14.06 -2.65 -5.12
CA PHE A 104 14.45 -1.24 -5.08
C PHE A 104 15.29 -0.80 -6.30
N ASN A 105 14.94 -1.31 -7.49
CA ASN A 105 15.67 -1.03 -8.73
C ASN A 105 15.01 0.14 -9.53
N PRO A 106 15.71 0.78 -10.49
CA PRO A 106 15.19 1.93 -11.23
C PRO A 106 13.93 1.69 -12.08
N LYS A 107 13.62 0.45 -12.41
CA LYS A 107 12.43 0.03 -13.17
C LYS A 107 11.24 -0.28 -12.26
N SER A 108 11.43 -0.24 -10.94
CA SER A 108 10.38 -0.52 -9.98
C SER A 108 9.60 0.75 -9.63
N ASP A 109 8.29 0.63 -9.59
CA ASP A 109 7.32 1.58 -9.05
C ASP A 109 6.97 1.18 -7.61
N LEU A 110 7.39 2.01 -6.67
CA LEU A 110 7.23 1.78 -5.23
C LEU A 110 6.18 2.74 -4.67
N HIS A 111 5.07 2.19 -4.20
CA HIS A 111 3.98 2.93 -3.58
C HIS A 111 4.09 2.83 -2.06
N SER A 112 4.08 3.95 -1.37
CA SER A 112 4.05 4.00 0.10
C SER A 112 3.05 5.06 0.56
N TRP A 113 2.52 4.91 1.78
CA TRP A 113 1.59 5.89 2.31
C TRP A 113 2.23 7.27 2.40
N GLY A 114 3.36 7.42 3.09
CA GLY A 114 4.15 8.66 3.11
C GLY A 114 5.29 8.69 2.08
N PRO A 115 6.20 9.68 2.17
CA PRO A 115 7.45 9.68 1.43
C PRO A 115 8.30 8.45 1.79
N LEU A 116 8.64 7.62 0.80
CA LEU A 116 9.34 6.34 1.02
C LEU A 116 10.65 6.47 1.81
N THR A 117 11.39 7.56 1.60
CA THR A 117 12.63 7.82 2.36
C THR A 117 12.36 7.96 3.86
N ASN A 118 11.22 8.52 4.26
CA ASN A 118 10.87 8.68 5.67
C ASN A 118 10.48 7.35 6.30
N GLU A 119 9.69 6.53 5.58
CA GLU A 119 9.30 5.18 6.00
C GLU A 119 10.54 4.31 6.25
N LEU A 120 11.46 4.28 5.29
CA LEU A 120 12.61 3.38 5.32
C LEU A 120 13.82 3.91 6.11
N ARG A 121 13.82 5.19 6.53
CA ARG A 121 14.96 5.82 7.20
C ARG A 121 15.50 5.02 8.37
N ARG A 122 14.61 4.41 9.16
CA ARG A 122 15.00 3.66 10.36
C ARG A 122 15.56 2.27 10.05
N PHE A 123 15.31 1.77 8.85
CA PHE A 123 15.67 0.41 8.41
C PHE A 123 17.01 0.39 7.66
N PHE A 124 17.68 1.54 7.46
CA PHE A 124 18.97 1.59 6.76
C PHE A 124 20.08 0.79 7.46
N SER A 125 20.03 0.65 8.79
CA SER A 125 21.00 -0.16 9.53
C SER A 125 20.95 -1.65 9.15
N CYS A 126 19.81 -2.13 8.62
CA CYS A 126 19.60 -3.53 8.26
C CYS A 126 20.36 -3.96 6.99
N SER A 127 20.99 -3.03 6.26
CA SER A 127 21.81 -3.33 5.07
C SER A 127 21.09 -4.10 3.94
N LEU A 128 19.75 -4.11 3.93
CA LEU A 128 18.92 -4.77 2.91
C LEU A 128 18.84 -3.94 1.61
N PHE A 129 18.95 -2.62 1.71
CA PHE A 129 18.91 -1.68 0.59
C PHE A 129 19.88 -0.52 0.82
N THR A 130 20.19 0.20 -0.23
CA THR A 130 21.15 1.32 -0.21
C THR A 130 20.44 2.64 -0.48
N PHE A 131 20.93 3.71 0.14
CA PHE A 131 20.49 5.08 -0.14
C PHE A 131 21.50 5.78 -1.09
N PRO A 132 21.05 6.61 -2.06
CA PRO A 132 19.66 6.95 -2.38
C PRO A 132 18.89 5.76 -2.98
N ILE A 133 17.60 5.68 -2.69
CA ILE A 133 16.69 4.74 -3.36
C ILE A 133 16.50 5.24 -4.79
N ILE A 134 16.87 4.40 -5.76
CA ILE A 134 16.88 4.75 -7.19
C ILE A 134 15.60 4.34 -7.93
N ALA A 135 14.68 3.66 -7.25
CA ALA A 135 13.38 3.29 -7.77
C ALA A 135 12.44 4.50 -7.94
N ILE A 136 11.42 4.36 -8.77
CA ILE A 136 10.35 5.36 -8.92
C ILE A 136 9.47 5.27 -7.68
N THR A 137 9.24 6.38 -6.98
CA THR A 137 8.51 6.38 -5.71
C THR A 137 7.22 7.20 -5.79
N HIS A 138 6.12 6.63 -5.29
CA HIS A 138 4.79 7.21 -5.26
C HIS A 138 4.34 7.44 -3.82
N ASN A 139 4.18 8.70 -3.42
CA ASN A 139 3.64 9.09 -2.12
C ASN A 139 2.11 9.11 -2.20
N LEU A 140 1.47 8.03 -1.76
CA LEU A 140 0.01 7.84 -1.86
C LEU A 140 -0.76 8.88 -1.05
N GLN A 141 -0.30 9.25 0.13
CA GLN A 141 -0.92 10.30 0.95
C GLN A 141 -0.91 11.65 0.22
N GLY A 142 0.21 11.98 -0.42
CA GLY A 142 0.35 13.19 -1.23
C GLY A 142 -0.59 13.18 -2.44
N GLN A 143 -0.65 12.06 -3.15
CA GLN A 143 -1.56 11.86 -4.30
C GLN A 143 -3.02 11.95 -3.88
N LEU A 144 -3.41 11.28 -2.79
CA LEU A 144 -4.76 11.32 -2.23
C LEU A 144 -5.16 12.73 -1.84
N LYS A 145 -4.28 13.46 -1.14
CA LYS A 145 -4.52 14.86 -0.76
C LYS A 145 -4.71 15.74 -2.00
N SER A 146 -3.88 15.56 -3.04
CA SER A 146 -4.01 16.32 -4.29
C SER A 146 -5.32 16.02 -5.00
N TRP A 147 -5.69 14.75 -5.11
CA TRP A 147 -6.97 14.33 -5.68
C TRP A 147 -8.16 14.93 -4.92
N PHE A 148 -8.13 14.84 -3.59
CA PHE A 148 -9.20 15.35 -2.73
C PHE A 148 -9.38 16.86 -2.89
N ASN A 149 -8.29 17.62 -2.90
CA ASN A 149 -8.34 19.07 -3.09
C ASN A 149 -8.95 19.45 -4.45
N LYS A 150 -8.54 18.77 -5.53
CA LYS A 150 -9.11 18.98 -6.87
C LYS A 150 -10.61 18.70 -6.91
N TRP A 151 -11.05 17.64 -6.23
CA TRP A 151 -12.47 17.31 -6.12
C TRP A 151 -13.25 18.40 -5.38
N ILE A 152 -12.73 18.87 -4.25
CA ILE A 152 -13.32 19.97 -3.47
C ILE A 152 -13.42 21.26 -4.30
N GLU A 153 -12.37 21.64 -5.01
CA GLU A 153 -12.35 22.82 -5.89
C GLU A 153 -13.41 22.72 -7.01
N SER A 154 -13.54 21.54 -7.62
CA SER A 154 -14.56 21.28 -8.64
C SER A 154 -15.99 21.38 -8.07
N TYR A 155 -16.20 20.91 -6.85
CA TYR A 155 -17.49 20.98 -6.17
C TYR A 155 -17.90 22.44 -5.92
N TYR A 156 -17.02 23.26 -5.32
CA TYR A 156 -17.33 24.67 -5.05
C TYR A 156 -17.49 25.51 -6.33
N SER A 157 -16.75 25.19 -7.38
CA SER A 157 -16.91 25.85 -8.68
C SER A 157 -18.24 25.52 -9.37
N SER A 158 -18.87 24.39 -9.02
CA SER A 158 -20.17 23.97 -9.56
C SER A 158 -21.35 24.51 -8.73
N SER A 159 -21.14 24.75 -7.44
CA SER A 159 -22.17 25.19 -6.48
C SER A 159 -22.39 26.71 -6.43
N THR A 160 -21.54 27.51 -7.09
CA THR A 160 -21.64 28.99 -7.10
C THR A 160 -22.83 29.55 -7.89
N THR A 161 -23.67 28.68 -8.48
CA THR A 161 -24.90 29.08 -9.19
C THR A 161 -26.18 29.08 -8.35
N ALA A 162 -26.14 28.70 -7.06
CA ALA A 162 -27.32 28.75 -6.20
C ALA A 162 -26.97 29.27 -4.80
N ALA A 163 -27.17 30.56 -4.57
CA ALA A 163 -27.05 31.18 -3.26
C ALA A 163 -28.15 30.64 -2.32
N SER A 164 -27.80 29.69 -1.47
CA SER A 164 -28.61 29.23 -0.34
C SER A 164 -27.82 29.50 0.94
N THR A 165 -28.34 30.41 1.78
CA THR A 165 -27.70 30.95 2.98
C THR A 165 -27.86 30.05 4.22
N THR A 166 -27.66 28.74 4.07
CA THR A 166 -27.75 27.79 5.20
C THR A 166 -26.35 27.33 5.60
N THR A 167 -25.91 27.78 6.77
CA THR A 167 -24.51 27.76 7.27
C THR A 167 -24.00 26.45 7.86
N ASP A 168 -24.60 25.29 7.56
CA ASP A 168 -24.15 23.99 8.11
C ASP A 168 -24.19 22.87 7.06
N ASP A 169 -23.52 23.07 5.93
CA ASP A 169 -23.35 22.01 4.93
C ASP A 169 -22.29 21.01 5.43
N ILE A 170 -22.71 20.02 6.21
CA ILE A 170 -21.94 18.80 6.44
C ILE A 170 -21.87 18.05 5.11
N VAL A 171 -20.74 18.13 4.42
CA VAL A 171 -20.47 17.33 3.21
C VAL A 171 -20.17 15.89 3.65
N ILE A 172 -21.22 15.05 3.71
CA ILE A 172 -21.06 13.60 3.87
C ILE A 172 -20.66 13.03 2.51
N ILE A 173 -19.37 12.74 2.35
CA ILE A 173 -18.86 12.11 1.15
C ILE A 173 -19.25 10.63 1.19
N ASN A 174 -20.32 10.28 0.48
CA ASN A 174 -20.61 8.89 0.16
C ASN A 174 -19.69 8.47 -0.99
N ALA A 175 -18.41 8.25 -0.67
CA ALA A 175 -17.44 7.74 -1.63
C ALA A 175 -17.66 6.23 -1.80
N ALA A 176 -18.69 5.85 -2.57
CA ALA A 176 -18.95 4.46 -2.94
C ALA A 176 -17.76 3.81 -3.71
N SER A 177 -16.76 4.61 -4.11
CA SER A 177 -15.53 4.18 -4.76
C SER A 177 -14.27 4.29 -3.90
N TYR A 178 -14.38 4.78 -2.66
CA TYR A 178 -13.27 4.77 -1.72
C TYR A 178 -13.35 3.50 -0.91
N ASP A 179 -12.53 2.53 -1.26
CA ASP A 179 -12.40 1.29 -0.51
C ASP A 179 -11.24 1.44 0.49
N PRO A 180 -11.51 1.72 1.79
CA PRO A 180 -10.48 1.80 2.82
C PRO A 180 -9.77 0.45 3.04
N THR A 181 -10.21 -0.64 2.39
CA THR A 181 -9.57 -1.96 2.49
C THR A 181 -8.16 -2.01 1.90
N PHE A 182 -7.79 -1.09 1.02
CA PHE A 182 -6.40 -0.92 0.55
C PHE A 182 -5.43 -0.49 1.66
N LEU A 183 -5.93 -0.09 2.83
CA LEU A 183 -5.17 0.28 4.02
C LEU A 183 -5.30 -0.74 5.16
N LEU A 184 -5.84 -1.94 4.91
CA LEU A 184 -6.19 -2.84 6.01
C LEU A 184 -5.06 -3.80 6.44
N PRO A 185 -4.83 -3.90 7.77
CA PRO A 185 -3.86 -4.77 8.36
C PRO A 185 -4.31 -6.24 8.43
N THR A 186 -3.35 -7.16 8.55
CA THR A 186 -3.60 -8.61 8.68
C THR A 186 -4.36 -8.97 9.96
N ARG A 187 -5.06 -10.11 9.96
CA ARG A 187 -5.81 -10.67 11.11
C ARG A 187 -5.00 -10.73 12.41
N LEU A 188 -3.68 -10.90 12.31
CA LEU A 188 -2.71 -10.87 13.41
C LEU A 188 -2.63 -9.50 14.13
N MET A 189 -2.89 -8.40 13.42
CA MET A 189 -2.96 -7.05 13.99
C MET A 189 -4.30 -6.79 14.69
N ASN A 190 -5.40 -7.37 14.21
CA ASN A 190 -6.69 -7.29 14.91
C ASN A 190 -6.67 -8.06 16.25
N GLU A 191 -5.98 -9.19 16.29
CA GLU A 191 -5.79 -9.95 17.53
C GLU A 191 -4.93 -9.17 18.53
N ARG A 192 -3.84 -8.52 18.10
CA ARG A 192 -3.05 -7.62 18.97
C ARG A 192 -3.84 -6.38 19.42
N LYS A 193 -4.72 -5.84 18.57
CA LYS A 193 -5.58 -4.67 18.85
C LYS A 193 -6.66 -4.96 19.88
N MET A 194 -7.21 -6.17 19.93
CA MET A 194 -8.16 -6.59 20.98
C MET A 194 -7.56 -6.57 22.40
N TYR A 195 -6.24 -6.72 22.52
CA TYR A 195 -5.54 -6.73 23.81
C TYR A 195 -4.91 -5.39 24.19
N SER A 196 -4.83 -4.42 23.27
CA SER A 196 -4.28 -3.08 23.53
C SER A 196 -5.43 -2.09 23.71
N HIS A 197 -5.70 -1.66 24.95
CA HIS A 197 -6.69 -0.62 25.29
C HIS A 197 -6.27 0.78 24.80
N GLU A 198 -6.11 0.98 23.49
CA GLU A 198 -5.76 2.30 22.91
C GLU A 198 -6.85 2.84 21.98
N SER A 199 -7.07 4.15 22.11
CA SER A 199 -8.02 4.95 21.35
C SER A 199 -7.40 5.46 20.05
N SER A 200 -8.11 5.19 18.94
CA SER A 200 -7.93 5.70 17.57
C SER A 200 -6.71 5.21 16.77
N SER A 201 -6.92 4.12 16.04
CA SER A 201 -6.42 3.96 14.66
C SER A 201 -7.60 3.98 13.68
N LEU A 202 -7.42 4.61 12.53
CA LEU A 202 -8.42 4.92 11.51
C LEU A 202 -8.80 3.64 10.72
N GLN A 203 -9.32 2.60 11.37
CA GLN A 203 -9.45 1.27 10.76
C GLN A 203 -10.69 0.50 11.26
N GLY A 204 -11.74 0.52 10.43
CA GLY A 204 -12.93 -0.32 10.53
C GLY A 204 -13.64 -0.43 9.17
N GLY A 205 -14.04 -1.66 8.80
CA GLY A 205 -15.00 -1.95 7.72
C GLY A 205 -14.40 -2.53 6.43
N VAL A 206 -14.71 -3.82 6.15
CA VAL A 206 -14.55 -4.45 4.83
C VAL A 206 -15.92 -4.57 4.18
N SER A 207 -16.08 -4.02 2.98
CA SER A 207 -16.49 -4.74 1.75
C SER A 207 -16.81 -3.77 0.60
N VAL A 208 -16.19 -4.02 -0.56
CA VAL A 208 -16.50 -3.58 -1.94
C VAL A 208 -15.89 -2.25 -2.41
N GLY A 209 -14.77 -2.32 -3.15
CA GLY A 209 -14.68 -2.25 -4.63
C GLY A 209 -14.00 -1.01 -5.22
N VAL A 210 -13.12 -1.22 -6.23
CA VAL A 210 -13.10 -0.60 -7.59
C VAL A 210 -11.88 -1.13 -8.37
N GLY A 211 -12.14 -1.66 -9.57
CA GLY A 211 -11.14 -1.80 -10.63
C GLY A 211 -11.08 -0.49 -11.42
N LEU A 212 -9.86 0.05 -11.59
CA LEU A 212 -9.61 1.19 -12.45
C LEU A 212 -8.98 0.72 -13.76
N ASP A 213 -9.59 1.19 -14.85
CA ASP A 213 -9.22 0.99 -16.24
C ASP A 213 -7.75 1.35 -16.50
N LEU A 214 -7.00 0.34 -16.94
CA LEU A 214 -5.78 0.51 -17.73
C LEU A 214 -6.12 0.07 -19.16
N CYS A 215 -6.62 1.00 -19.97
CA CYS A 215 -6.55 0.95 -21.43
C CYS A 215 -6.26 2.37 -21.92
N GLY A 216 -5.26 2.48 -22.80
CA GLY A 216 -4.94 3.72 -23.52
C GLY A 216 -5.91 4.03 -24.65
#